data_AF-A0A6M1ST77-F1
#
_entry.id   AF-A0A6M1ST77-F1
#
_cell.length_a   1.000
_cell.length_b   1.000
_cell.length_c   1.000
_cell.angle_alpha   90.00
_cell.angle_beta   90.00
_cell.angle_gamma   90.00
#
_symmetry.space_group_name_H-M   'P 1'
#
loop_
_entity.id
_entity.type
_entity.pdbx_description
1 polymer ?
#
loop_
_entity_poly.entity_id
_entity_poly.type
_entity_poly.pdbx_seq_one_letter_code
_entity_poly.pdbx_strand_id
1 'polypeptide(L)'
;ISDHSIDRIAALGGGIAVQHRMAYQGEYFVERYGFGAAEATPPVKTILEKGVNVSAGTDATRVASYNPWVSLSWLVTGRTVGGLRLYPQRNCLDRETALRMWTENVTWFSNEEGRKGRIEVGQLADLIVPD
;
A
#
# COMPACT_ATOMS: atom_id res chain seq x y z
N ILE A 1 6.53 -11.95 1.80
CA ILE A 1 7.95 -11.64 1.50
C ILE A 1 8.72 -11.68 2.81
N SER A 2 9.94 -12.19 2.84
CA SER A 2 10.75 -12.25 4.07
C SER A 2 11.55 -10.96 4.29
N ASP A 3 11.97 -10.70 5.53
CA ASP A 3 12.79 -9.54 5.87
C ASP A 3 14.10 -9.48 5.07
N HIS A 4 14.76 -10.62 4.90
CA HIS A 4 15.98 -10.73 4.09
C HIS A 4 15.74 -10.33 2.63
N SER A 5 14.58 -10.69 2.06
CA SER A 5 14.23 -10.27 0.71
C SER A 5 13.96 -8.77 0.63
N ILE A 6 13.33 -8.18 1.66
CA ILE A 6 13.11 -6.72 1.73
C ILE A 6 14.46 -6.00 1.78
N ASP A 7 15.39 -6.45 2.63
CA ASP A 7 16.74 -5.85 2.74
C ASP A 7 17.49 -5.90 1.41
N ARG A 8 17.38 -7.01 0.69
CA ARG A 8 17.99 -7.15 -0.63
C ARG A 8 17.36 -6.24 -1.68
N ILE A 9 16.04 -6.07 -1.66
CA ILE A 9 15.36 -5.14 -2.58
C ILE A 9 15.82 -3.71 -2.29
N ALA A 10 15.91 -3.31 -1.02
CA ALA A 10 16.42 -2.01 -0.63
C ALA A 10 17.86 -1.80 -1.11
N ALA A 11 18.74 -2.77 -0.87
CA ALA A 11 20.15 -2.70 -1.28
C ALA A 11 20.34 -2.61 -2.81
N LEU A 12 19.39 -3.11 -3.59
CA LEU A 12 19.38 -3.02 -5.05
C LEU A 12 18.70 -1.75 -5.59
N GLY A 13 18.16 -0.90 -4.72
CA GLY A 13 17.35 0.26 -5.13
C GLY A 13 16.02 -0.14 -5.79
N GLY A 14 15.53 -1.35 -5.53
CA GLY A 14 14.30 -1.87 -6.10
C GLY A 14 13.03 -1.28 -5.45
N GLY A 15 11.88 -1.58 -6.06
CA GLY A 15 10.58 -1.14 -5.57
C GLY A 15 9.57 -2.26 -5.43
N ILE A 16 8.57 -2.06 -4.56
CA ILE A 16 7.43 -2.96 -4.35
C ILE A 16 6.13 -2.17 -4.54
N ALA A 17 5.35 -2.52 -5.55
CA ALA A 17 3.98 -2.05 -5.68
C ALA A 17 3.05 -2.99 -4.91
N VAL A 18 2.32 -2.47 -3.91
CA VAL A 18 1.43 -3.26 -3.03
C VAL A 18 -0.02 -3.17 -3.51
N GLN A 19 -0.67 -4.33 -3.67
CA GLN A 19 -2.09 -4.41 -4.01
C GLN A 19 -2.94 -4.78 -2.79
N HIS A 20 -4.05 -4.06 -2.57
CA HIS A 20 -4.91 -4.21 -1.39
C HIS A 20 -5.85 -5.43 -1.41
N ARG A 21 -5.45 -6.56 -2.01
CA ARG A 21 -6.23 -7.81 -2.05
C ARG A 21 -6.69 -8.27 -0.67
N MET A 22 -5.84 -8.08 0.34
CA MET A 22 -6.14 -8.46 1.72
C MET A 22 -7.35 -7.72 2.30
N ALA A 23 -7.72 -6.57 1.75
CA ALA A 23 -8.98 -5.92 2.11
C ALA A 23 -10.21 -6.80 1.78
N TYR A 24 -10.16 -7.62 0.74
CA TYR A 24 -11.27 -8.45 0.30
C TYR A 24 -11.14 -9.92 0.71
N GLN A 25 -9.91 -10.43 0.77
CA GLN A 25 -9.63 -11.86 0.95
C GLN A 25 -8.98 -12.16 2.31
N GLY A 26 -8.97 -11.20 3.23
CA GLY A 26 -8.33 -11.36 4.53
C GLY A 26 -8.90 -12.52 5.35
N GLU A 27 -10.23 -12.69 5.36
CA GLU A 27 -10.92 -13.79 6.02
C GLU A 27 -10.46 -15.15 5.49
N TYR A 28 -10.48 -15.32 4.17
CA TYR A 28 -10.01 -16.54 3.50
C TYR A 28 -8.53 -16.81 3.78
N PHE A 29 -7.69 -15.76 3.78
CA PHE A 29 -6.27 -15.90 4.09
C PHE A 29 -6.05 -16.37 5.53
N VAL A 30 -6.80 -15.80 6.48
CA VAL A 30 -6.75 -16.20 7.89
C VAL A 30 -7.21 -17.65 8.07
N GLU A 31 -8.30 -18.06 7.42
CA GLU A 31 -8.78 -19.45 7.46
C GLU A 31 -7.70 -20.42 6.98
N ARG A 32 -7.00 -20.07 5.89
CA ARG A 32 -6.02 -20.95 5.26
C ARG A 32 -4.66 -20.98 5.96
N TYR A 33 -4.20 -19.85 6.47
CA TYR A 33 -2.81 -19.66 6.94
C TYR A 33 -2.69 -19.22 8.40
N GLY A 34 -3.82 -18.93 9.04
CA GLY A 34 -3.87 -18.44 10.42
C GLY A 34 -3.63 -16.94 10.56
N PHE A 35 -4.05 -16.41 11.70
CA PHE A 35 -3.94 -14.98 12.03
C PHE A 35 -2.50 -14.47 12.07
N GLY A 36 -1.56 -15.23 12.63
CA GLY A 36 -0.17 -14.80 12.73
C GLY A 36 0.47 -14.55 11.36
N ALA A 37 0.16 -15.37 10.35
CA ALA A 37 0.61 -15.17 8.99
C ALA A 37 -0.08 -13.96 8.33
N ALA A 38 -1.37 -13.76 8.62
CA ALA A 38 -2.13 -12.63 8.11
C ALA A 38 -1.57 -11.30 8.63
N GLU A 39 -1.24 -11.18 9.92
CA GLU A 39 -0.70 -9.96 10.53
C GLU A 39 0.59 -9.45 9.87
N ALA A 40 1.36 -10.34 9.25
CA ALA A 40 2.62 -10.06 8.58
C ALA A 40 2.50 -9.93 7.05
N THR A 41 1.28 -9.97 6.48
CA THR A 41 1.09 -10.08 5.02
C THR A 41 0.11 -9.05 4.44
N PRO A 42 0.55 -8.17 3.51
CA PRO A 42 1.94 -7.77 3.28
C PRO A 42 2.45 -6.84 4.41
N PRO A 43 3.76 -6.86 4.73
CA PRO A 43 4.33 -6.02 5.80
C PRO A 43 4.63 -4.60 5.31
N VAL A 44 3.60 -3.86 4.87
CA VAL A 44 3.74 -2.58 4.14
C VAL A 44 4.58 -1.56 4.91
N LYS A 45 4.32 -1.39 6.20
CA LYS A 45 5.05 -0.45 7.04
C LYS A 45 6.54 -0.79 7.15
N THR A 46 6.86 -2.06 7.37
CA THR A 46 8.25 -2.53 7.44
C THR A 46 8.99 -2.33 6.12
N ILE A 47 8.31 -2.55 4.98
CA ILE A 47 8.90 -2.31 3.66
C ILE A 47 9.27 -0.82 3.51
N LEU A 48 8.38 0.10 3.89
CA LEU A 48 8.63 1.54 3.90
C LEU A 48 9.78 1.92 4.84
N GLU A 49 9.78 1.41 6.07
CA GLU A 49 10.82 1.70 7.08
C GLU A 49 12.22 1.24 6.65
N LYS A 50 12.30 0.19 5.82
CA LYS A 50 13.55 -0.31 5.24
C LYS A 50 14.03 0.49 4.02
N GLY A 51 13.34 1.57 3.65
CA GLY A 51 13.75 2.48 2.57
C GLY A 51 13.53 1.92 1.16
N VAL A 52 12.69 0.91 1.00
CA VAL A 52 12.30 0.41 -0.32
C VAL A 52 11.37 1.44 -0.98
N ASN A 53 11.46 1.62 -2.30
CA ASN A 53 10.47 2.39 -3.03
C ASN A 53 9.12 1.64 -2.99
N VAL A 54 8.10 2.21 -2.36
CA VAL A 54 6.78 1.55 -2.21
C VAL A 54 5.66 2.41 -2.75
N SER A 55 4.81 1.80 -3.58
CA SER A 55 3.55 2.38 -4.04
C SER A 55 2.37 1.50 -3.65
N ALA A 56 1.17 2.09 -3.70
CA ALA A 56 -0.08 1.37 -3.55
C ALA A 56 -0.78 1.22 -4.90
N GLY A 57 -1.55 0.14 -5.05
CA GLY A 57 -2.34 -0.14 -6.23
C GLY A 57 -3.49 -1.11 -5.95
N THR A 58 -4.26 -1.38 -7.00
CA THR A 58 -5.46 -2.22 -6.91
C THR A 58 -5.32 -3.52 -7.69
N ASP A 59 -4.59 -3.50 -8.81
CA ASP A 59 -4.66 -4.57 -9.83
C ASP A 59 -6.14 -4.83 -10.19
N ALA A 60 -6.83 -3.70 -10.42
CA ALA A 60 -8.25 -3.57 -10.65
C ALA A 60 -8.79 -4.60 -11.64
N THR A 61 -10.11 -4.86 -11.59
CA THR A 61 -10.86 -5.77 -12.49
C THR A 61 -10.53 -7.27 -12.33
N ARG A 62 -9.41 -7.61 -11.69
CA ARG A 62 -8.96 -8.99 -11.48
C ARG A 62 -8.79 -9.34 -10.01
N VAL A 63 -8.32 -8.39 -9.20
CA VAL A 63 -7.92 -8.67 -7.81
C VAL A 63 -8.78 -7.95 -6.79
N ALA A 64 -9.09 -6.68 -7.03
CA ALA A 64 -9.83 -5.83 -6.11
C ALA A 64 -10.60 -4.74 -6.86
N SER A 65 -11.42 -3.97 -6.15
CA SER A 65 -12.08 -2.77 -6.70
C SER A 65 -11.04 -1.73 -7.13
N TYR A 66 -11.36 -0.94 -8.17
CA TYR A 66 -10.56 0.22 -8.55
C TYR A 66 -10.74 1.41 -7.59
N ASN A 67 -11.66 1.35 -6.64
CA ASN A 67 -11.91 2.42 -5.67
C ASN A 67 -10.72 2.60 -4.70
N PRO A 68 -9.97 3.72 -4.77
CA PRO A 68 -8.78 3.92 -3.94
C PRO A 68 -9.11 4.06 -2.45
N TRP A 69 -10.32 4.50 -2.09
CA TRP A 69 -10.74 4.67 -0.70
C TRP A 69 -10.76 3.36 0.08
N VAL A 70 -11.04 2.23 -0.58
CA VAL A 70 -10.97 0.90 0.06
C VAL A 70 -9.53 0.54 0.40
N SER A 71 -8.60 0.79 -0.54
CA SER A 71 -7.16 0.58 -0.29
C SER A 71 -6.65 1.47 0.84
N LEU A 72 -7.01 2.76 0.83
CA LEU A 72 -6.62 3.71 1.86
C LEU A 72 -7.17 3.30 3.23
N SER A 73 -8.45 2.92 3.30
CA SER A 73 -9.06 2.42 4.53
C SER A 73 -8.34 1.18 5.07
N TRP A 74 -8.03 0.22 4.21
CA TRP A 74 -7.31 -0.99 4.60
C TRP A 74 -5.88 -0.69 5.09
N LEU A 75 -5.12 0.19 4.41
CA LEU A 75 -3.76 0.58 4.82
C LEU A 75 -3.73 1.23 6.20
N VAL A 76 -4.75 2.05 6.51
CA VAL A 76 -4.81 2.84 7.75
C VAL A 76 -5.43 2.06 8.91
N THR A 77 -6.44 1.23 8.64
CA THR A 77 -7.18 0.52 9.69
C THR A 77 -6.73 -0.93 9.87
N GLY A 78 -6.10 -1.51 8.85
CA GLY A 78 -5.77 -2.93 8.79
C GLY A 78 -6.99 -3.83 8.77
N ARG A 79 -8.15 -3.33 8.31
CA ARG A 79 -9.41 -4.09 8.27
C ARG A 79 -9.77 -4.53 6.87
N THR A 80 -10.39 -5.69 6.79
CA THR A 80 -11.10 -6.14 5.59
C THR A 80 -12.39 -5.34 5.39
N VAL A 81 -12.97 -5.44 4.18
CA VAL A 81 -14.30 -4.92 3.87
C VAL A 81 -15.38 -5.60 4.71
N GLY A 82 -15.16 -6.85 5.15
CA GLY A 82 -16.02 -7.58 6.08
C GLY A 82 -15.86 -7.17 7.54
N GLY A 83 -14.94 -6.27 7.86
CA GLY A 83 -14.71 -5.73 9.21
C GLY A 83 -13.69 -6.49 10.05
N LEU A 84 -13.16 -7.61 9.55
CA LEU A 84 -12.10 -8.38 10.20
C LEU A 84 -10.84 -7.51 10.33
N ARG A 85 -10.31 -7.36 11.55
CA ARG A 85 -9.04 -6.69 11.79
C ARG A 85 -7.90 -7.66 11.52
N LEU A 86 -7.17 -7.46 10.43
CA LEU A 86 -5.99 -8.24 10.05
C LEU A 86 -4.73 -7.77 10.76
N TYR A 87 -4.56 -6.46 10.94
CA TYR A 87 -3.30 -5.89 11.42
C TYR A 87 -3.44 -5.24 12.79
N PRO A 88 -2.45 -5.44 13.68
CA PRO A 88 -2.31 -4.59 14.85
C PRO A 88 -1.96 -3.16 14.41
N GLN A 89 -2.36 -2.15 15.20
CA GLN A 89 -2.18 -0.74 14.81
C GLN A 89 -0.73 -0.38 14.48
N ARG A 90 0.24 -1.01 15.16
CA ARG A 90 1.66 -0.80 14.92
C ARG A 90 2.10 -1.14 13.49
N ASN A 91 1.37 -2.02 12.78
CA ASN A 91 1.65 -2.42 11.39
C ASN A 91 0.85 -1.60 10.35
N CYS A 92 -0.09 -0.75 10.80
CA CYS A 92 -0.85 0.13 9.93
C CYS A 92 -0.09 1.42 9.64
N LEU A 93 -0.43 2.07 8.52
CA LEU A 93 0.08 3.38 8.16
C LEU A 93 -0.78 4.48 8.77
N ASP A 94 -0.21 5.68 8.94
CA ASP A 94 -1.03 6.88 9.07
C ASP A 94 -1.64 7.28 7.71
N ARG A 95 -2.61 8.21 7.76
CA ARG A 95 -3.35 8.65 6.57
C ARG A 95 -2.47 9.36 5.56
N GLU A 96 -1.51 10.16 6.01
CA GLU A 96 -0.64 10.93 5.12
C GLU A 96 0.29 10.00 4.33
N THR A 97 0.93 9.06 5.02
CA THR A 97 1.80 8.05 4.41
C THR A 97 1.01 7.21 3.40
N ALA A 98 -0.20 6.78 3.76
CA ALA A 98 -1.06 6.03 2.84
C ALA A 98 -1.46 6.85 1.59
N LEU A 99 -1.72 8.15 1.74
CA LEU A 99 -2.01 9.04 0.61
C LEU A 99 -0.79 9.24 -0.28
N ARG A 100 0.40 9.48 0.29
CA ARG A 100 1.65 9.62 -0.49
C ARG A 100 1.97 8.37 -1.30
N MET A 101 1.66 7.17 -0.79
CA MET A 101 1.77 5.92 -1.55
C MET A 101 0.89 5.88 -2.82
N TRP A 102 -0.22 6.61 -2.82
CA TRP A 102 -1.20 6.69 -3.90
C TRP A 102 -1.00 7.89 -4.83
N THR A 103 -0.14 8.85 -4.47
CA THR A 103 0.07 10.09 -5.23
C THR A 103 1.53 10.29 -5.63
N GLU A 104 2.40 10.58 -4.67
CA GLU A 104 3.80 10.93 -4.88
C GLU A 104 4.63 9.70 -5.23
N ASN A 105 4.58 8.65 -4.40
CA ASN A 105 5.50 7.51 -4.52
C ASN A 105 5.23 6.65 -5.76
N VAL A 106 4.01 6.67 -6.29
CA VAL A 106 3.67 5.91 -7.50
C VAL A 106 4.43 6.41 -8.73
N THR A 107 4.85 7.67 -8.72
CA THR A 107 5.52 8.31 -9.87
C THR A 107 6.92 7.74 -10.14
N TRP A 108 7.60 7.21 -9.12
CA TRP A 108 8.85 6.47 -9.29
C TRP A 108 8.66 5.23 -10.18
N PHE A 109 7.54 4.52 -10.00
CA PHE A 109 7.22 3.31 -10.77
C PHE A 109 6.84 3.60 -12.23
N SER A 110 6.49 4.84 -12.54
CA SER A 110 6.13 5.26 -13.91
C SER A 110 7.15 6.20 -14.56
N ASN A 111 8.30 6.46 -13.92
CA ASN A 111 9.31 7.44 -14.35
C ASN A 111 8.73 8.86 -14.56
N GLU A 112 7.86 9.29 -13.65
CA GLU A 112 7.18 10.58 -13.70
C GLU A 112 7.45 11.45 -12.46
N GLU A 113 8.49 11.14 -11.70
CA GLU A 113 8.94 11.96 -10.58
C GLU A 113 9.18 13.41 -11.03
N GLY A 114 8.69 14.37 -10.26
CA GLY A 114 8.76 15.79 -10.61
C GLY A 114 7.81 16.22 -11.74
N ARG A 115 7.03 15.32 -12.33
CA ARG A 115 6.02 15.66 -13.35
C ARG A 115 4.60 15.70 -12.79
N LYS A 116 4.27 14.86 -11.80
CA LYS A 116 2.95 14.78 -11.16
C LYS A 116 3.04 14.17 -9.76
N GLY A 117 1.90 14.00 -9.10
CA GLY A 117 1.78 13.31 -7.81
C GLY A 117 1.83 14.24 -6.60
N ARG A 118 2.17 15.53 -6.79
CA ARG A 118 2.12 16.57 -5.77
C ARG A 118 1.50 17.84 -6.33
N ILE A 119 0.89 18.64 -5.46
CA ILE A 119 0.48 20.01 -5.79
C ILE A 119 1.70 20.91 -5.59
N GLU A 120 2.47 21.08 -6.66
CA GLU A 120 3.75 21.79 -6.62
C GLU A 120 4.04 22.48 -7.96
N VAL A 121 4.73 23.64 -7.93
CA VAL A 121 5.09 24.40 -9.13
C VAL A 121 5.91 23.52 -10.08
N GLY A 122 5.52 23.50 -11.35
CA GLY A 122 6.19 22.70 -12.39
C GLY A 122 5.60 21.30 -12.61
N GLN A 123 4.73 20.82 -11.71
CA GLN A 123 4.00 19.57 -11.90
C GLN A 123 2.64 19.79 -12.59
N LEU A 124 2.07 18.72 -13.14
CA LEU A 124 0.71 18.69 -13.67
C LEU A 124 -0.30 18.97 -12.54
N ALA A 125 -1.34 19.74 -12.85
CA ALA A 125 -2.39 20.14 -11.91
C ALA A 125 -3.48 19.05 -11.75
N ASP A 126 -3.07 17.80 -11.53
CA ASP A 126 -3.98 16.68 -11.29
C ASP A 126 -4.41 16.67 -9.81
N LEU A 127 -5.67 17.04 -9.54
CA LEU A 127 -6.18 17.15 -8.17
C LEU A 127 -7.64 16.70 -8.05
N ILE A 128 -8.02 16.36 -6.82
CA ILE A 128 -9.41 16.12 -6.42
C ILE A 128 -9.71 16.96 -5.18
N VAL A 129 -10.99 17.31 -4.99
CA VAL A 129 -11.48 17.96 -3.78
C VAL A 129 -12.59 17.07 -3.22
N PRO A 130 -12.36 16.33 -2.12
CA PRO A 130 -13.43 15.63 -1.42
C PRO A 130 -14.27 16.63 -0.59
N ASP A 131 -15.55 16.32 -0.39
CA ASP A 131 -16.49 17.12 0.42
C ASP A 131 -16.19 17.11 1.93
#